data_AF-A0A3A4RDY8-F1
#
_entry.id   AF-A0A3A4RDY8-F1
#
_cell.length_a   1.000
_cell.length_b   1.000
_cell.length_c   1.000
_cell.angle_alpha   90.00
_cell.angle_beta   90.00
_cell.angle_gamma   90.00
#
_symmetry.space_group_name_H-M   'P 1'
#
loop_
_entity.id
_entity.type
_entity.pdbx_description
1 polymer ?
#
loop_
_entity_poly.entity_id
_entity_poly.type
_entity_poly.pdbx_seq_one_letter_code
_entity_poly.pdbx_strand_id
1 'polypeptide(L)'
;MNDILNKKDNIKLIDIAFSKTAILGLLLFIRLIPFKDFNMTSGVSFVFPGDLEEYLLRRYKKLSKKVKSDSDSIKRFIFFFRLNKIDGIEVKYE
;
A
#
# COMPACT_ATOMS: atom_id res chain seq x y z
N MET A 1 1.78 9.81 -8.38
CA MET A 1 1.99 8.87 -7.26
C MET A 1 3.30 8.13 -7.52
N ASN A 2 4.23 8.14 -6.57
CA ASN A 2 5.53 7.48 -6.71
C ASN A 2 5.46 6.06 -6.10
N ASP A 3 5.86 5.02 -6.83
CA ASP A 3 5.91 3.65 -6.30
C ASP A 3 7.24 3.43 -5.56
N ILE A 4 7.20 3.64 -4.25
CA ILE A 4 8.35 3.53 -3.35
C ILE A 4 8.88 2.08 -3.26
N LEU A 5 8.01 1.08 -3.45
CA LEU A 5 8.39 -0.33 -3.32
C LEU A 5 9.10 -0.87 -4.55
N ASN A 6 8.61 -0.53 -5.74
CA ASN A 6 9.15 -1.06 -6.99
C ASN A 6 9.99 -0.07 -7.79
N LYS A 7 10.11 1.19 -7.33
CA LYS A 7 10.87 2.27 -8.00
C LYS A 7 10.49 2.40 -9.47
N LYS A 8 9.20 2.24 -9.77
CA LYS A 8 8.66 2.38 -11.12
C LYS A 8 7.93 3.71 -11.24
N ASP A 9 8.23 4.41 -12.32
CA ASP A 9 7.49 5.60 -12.69
C ASP A 9 6.23 5.20 -13.49
N ASN A 10 5.11 5.85 -13.19
CA ASN A 10 3.87 5.91 -14.00
C ASN A 10 3.02 4.62 -14.09
N ILE A 11 2.37 4.24 -12.98
CA ILE A 11 1.28 3.23 -12.99
C ILE A 11 -0.03 3.89 -13.43
N LYS A 12 -0.64 3.39 -14.51
CA LYS A 12 -2.00 3.78 -14.92
C LYS A 12 -3.02 3.14 -13.96
N LEU A 13 -3.65 3.97 -13.14
CA LEU A 13 -4.60 3.60 -12.09
C LEU A 13 -5.92 4.33 -12.31
N ILE A 14 -7.03 3.60 -12.19
CA ILE A 14 -8.36 4.19 -12.03
C ILE A 14 -8.77 3.95 -10.58
N ASP A 15 -9.05 5.02 -9.85
CA ASP A 15 -9.45 4.97 -8.44
C ASP A 15 -10.66 5.88 -8.20
N ILE A 16 -11.64 5.37 -7.45
CA ILE A 16 -12.92 6.04 -7.19
C ILE A 16 -12.95 6.67 -5.79
N ALA A 17 -12.14 6.18 -4.84
CA ALA A 17 -12.25 6.48 -3.41
C ALA A 17 -11.23 7.51 -2.90
N PHE A 18 -10.12 7.73 -3.60
CA PHE A 18 -9.06 8.65 -3.14
C PHE A 18 -9.32 10.14 -3.41
N SER A 19 -10.35 10.47 -4.20
CA SER A 19 -10.58 11.83 -4.70
C SER A 19 -10.92 12.87 -3.61
N LYS A 20 -11.20 12.46 -2.36
CA LYS A 20 -11.67 13.36 -1.30
C LYS A 20 -10.86 13.37 0.00
N THR A 21 -9.95 12.43 0.23
CA THR A 21 -9.34 12.22 1.57
C THR A 21 -7.81 12.14 1.57
N ALA A 22 -7.15 12.23 0.42
CA ALA A 22 -5.69 12.16 0.34
C ALA A 22 -5.04 13.49 0.76
N ILE A 23 -4.36 13.49 1.90
CA ILE A 23 -3.49 14.61 2.33
C ILE A 23 -2.07 14.37 1.79
N LEU A 24 -1.44 15.43 1.26
CA LEU A 24 -0.05 15.37 0.81
C LEU A 24 0.89 14.95 1.96
N GLY A 25 1.88 14.12 1.63
CA GLY A 25 2.86 13.60 2.59
C GLY A 25 2.45 12.31 3.30
N LEU A 26 1.28 11.74 2.99
CA LEU A 26 0.90 10.41 3.46
C LEU A 26 1.45 9.31 2.55
N LEU A 27 1.80 8.17 3.17
CA LEU A 27 2.14 6.94 2.47
C LEU A 27 0.93 6.02 2.38
N LEU A 28 0.75 5.44 1.21
CA LEU A 28 -0.39 4.59 0.90
C LEU A 28 0.09 3.23 0.43
N PHE A 29 -0.29 2.19 1.16
CA PHE A 29 -0.28 0.85 0.60
C PHE A 29 -1.68 0.54 0.07
N ILE A 30 -1.73 0.24 -1.23
CA ILE A 30 -2.91 -0.22 -1.95
C ILE A 30 -2.57 -1.50 -2.69
N ARG A 31 -3.51 -2.46 -2.72
CA ARG A 31 -3.37 -3.63 -3.58
C ARG A 31 -3.99 -3.33 -4.93
N LEU A 32 -3.19 -3.45 -5.98
CA LEU A 32 -3.68 -3.36 -7.35
C LEU A 32 -4.33 -4.67 -7.79
N ILE A 33 -5.50 -4.55 -8.42
CA ILE A 33 -6.20 -5.61 -9.12
C ILE A 33 -6.07 -5.31 -10.62
N PRO A 34 -5.28 -6.09 -11.37
CA PRO A 34 -5.07 -5.86 -12.78
C PRO A 34 -6.31 -6.25 -13.58
N PHE A 35 -6.75 -5.37 -14.47
CA PHE A 35 -7.69 -5.65 -15.55
C PHE A 35 -6.96 -5.52 -16.89
N LYS A 36 -7.61 -5.93 -17.98
CA LYS A 36 -6.99 -5.96 -19.32
C LYS A 36 -6.37 -4.61 -19.71
N ASP A 37 -7.06 -3.51 -19.43
CA ASP A 37 -6.70 -2.17 -19.95
C ASP A 37 -6.30 -1.16 -18.86
N PHE A 38 -6.49 -1.50 -17.58
CA PHE A 38 -6.21 -0.62 -16.44
C PHE A 38 -5.99 -1.42 -15.15
N ASN A 39 -5.47 -0.77 -14.11
CA ASN A 39 -5.47 -1.31 -12.75
C ASN A 39 -6.54 -0.63 -11.92
N MET A 40 -7.19 -1.39 -11.04
CA MET A 40 -8.06 -0.86 -9.99
C MET A 40 -7.42 -1.10 -8.61
N THR A 41 -7.81 -0.32 -7.60
CA THR A 41 -7.48 -0.64 -6.21
C THR A 41 -8.44 -1.70 -5.66
N SER A 42 -8.00 -2.47 -4.66
CA SER A 42 -8.84 -3.47 -3.99
C SER A 42 -9.92 -2.88 -3.08
N GLY A 43 -10.13 -1.56 -3.09
CA GLY A 43 -11.07 -0.85 -2.20
C GLY A 43 -10.63 -0.73 -0.73
N VAL A 44 -9.42 -1.21 -0.38
CA VAL A 44 -8.85 -1.07 0.96
C VAL A 44 -7.47 -0.46 0.85
N SER A 45 -7.25 0.58 1.66
CA SER A 45 -6.01 1.33 1.74
C SER A 45 -5.46 1.29 3.16
N PHE A 46 -4.16 1.08 3.28
CA PHE A 46 -3.44 1.24 4.53
C PHE A 46 -2.62 2.52 4.47
N VAL A 47 -2.92 3.44 5.37
CA VAL A 47 -2.34 4.78 5.40
C VAL A 47 -1.30 4.85 6.50
N PHE A 48 -0.17 5.48 6.21
CA PHE A 48 0.92 5.71 7.15
C PHE A 48 1.42 7.16 7.05
N PRO A 49 1.98 7.71 8.13
CA PRO A 49 2.75 8.96 8.08
C PRO A 49 3.92 8.89 7.09
N GLY A 50 4.21 10.03 6.45
CA GLY A 50 5.29 10.19 5.46
C GLY A 50 6.69 9.87 5.96
N ASP A 51 6.97 10.31 7.18
CA ASP A 51 8.25 10.16 7.88
C ASP A 51 8.59 8.70 8.23
N LEU A 52 7.64 7.77 8.08
CA LEU A 52 7.87 6.35 8.30
C LEU A 52 8.43 5.60 7.09
N GLU A 53 8.66 6.23 5.93
CA GLU A 53 9.07 5.54 4.69
C GLU A 53 10.21 4.53 4.89
N GLU A 54 11.36 4.98 5.39
CA GLU A 54 12.54 4.12 5.59
C GLU A 54 12.27 3.01 6.60
N TYR A 55 11.50 3.33 7.66
CA TYR A 55 11.10 2.37 8.67
C TYR A 55 10.24 1.24 8.07
N LEU A 56 9.23 1.60 7.27
CA LEU A 56 8.33 0.66 6.60
C LEU A 56 9.10 -0.25 5.65
N LEU A 57 9.99 0.31 4.81
CA LEU A 57 10.83 -0.44 3.88
C LEU A 57 11.76 -1.43 4.60
N ARG A 58 12.42 -0.98 5.68
CA ARG A 58 13.31 -1.82 6.49
C ARG A 58 12.56 -2.96 7.17
N ARG A 59 11.37 -2.69 7.73
CA ARG A 59 10.51 -3.70 8.35
C ARG A 59 10.02 -4.71 7.32
N TYR A 60 9.56 -4.25 6.15
CA TYR A 60 9.12 -5.11 5.07
C TYR A 60 10.24 -6.06 4.61
N LYS A 61 11.44 -5.57 4.36
CA LYS A 61 12.59 -6.39 3.94
C LYS A 61 12.95 -7.51 4.93
N LYS A 62 12.78 -7.26 6.23
CA LYS A 62 13.07 -8.23 7.30
C LYS A 62 11.94 -9.23 7.52
N LEU A 63 10.69 -8.75 7.56
CA LEU A 63 9.55 -9.52 8.06
C LEU A 63 8.73 -10.19 6.96
N SER A 64 8.76 -9.69 5.72
CA SER A 64 8.09 -10.33 4.58
C SER A 64 8.56 -11.78 4.35
N LYS A 65 9.84 -12.07 4.67
CA LYS A 65 10.42 -13.42 4.64
C LYS A 65 9.73 -14.42 5.58
N LYS A 66 9.03 -13.94 6.61
CA LYS A 66 8.33 -14.79 7.59
C LYS A 66 6.88 -15.08 7.20
N VAL A 67 6.35 -14.44 6.16
CA VAL A 67 4.97 -14.64 5.70
C VAL A 67 4.92 -15.87 4.78
N LYS A 68 4.23 -16.92 5.23
CA LYS A 68 4.03 -18.16 4.45
C LYS A 68 2.99 -17.91 3.35
N SER A 69 3.46 -17.66 2.13
CA SER A 69 2.66 -17.57 0.91
C SER A 69 3.60 -17.70 -0.29
N ASP A 70 3.11 -18.20 -1.43
CA ASP A 70 3.91 -18.26 -2.66
C ASP A 70 3.79 -16.98 -3.50
N SER A 71 2.85 -16.08 -3.16
CA SER A 71 2.64 -14.81 -3.87
C SER A 71 3.19 -13.62 -3.10
N ASP A 72 4.13 -12.89 -3.71
CA ASP A 72 4.67 -11.65 -3.14
C ASP A 72 3.60 -10.56 -2.94
N SER A 73 2.58 -10.52 -3.80
CA SER A 73 1.44 -9.62 -3.62
C SER A 73 0.68 -9.93 -2.33
N ILE A 74 0.46 -11.21 -2.02
CA ILE A 74 -0.23 -11.64 -0.80
C ILE A 74 0.66 -11.37 0.42
N LYS A 75 1.96 -11.65 0.33
CA LYS A 75 2.91 -11.32 1.41
C LYS A 75 2.90 -9.84 1.77
N ARG A 76 2.96 -8.98 0.76
CA ARG A 76 2.86 -7.51 0.93
C ARG A 76 1.56 -7.14 1.63
N PHE A 77 0.43 -7.63 1.13
CA PHE A 77 -0.88 -7.32 1.70
C PHE A 77 -0.98 -7.72 3.17
N ILE A 78 -0.63 -8.96 3.52
CA ILE A 78 -0.65 -9.44 4.91
C ILE A 78 0.29 -8.62 5.80
N PHE A 79 1.48 -8.29 5.29
CA PHE A 79 2.46 -7.52 6.03
C PHE A 79 1.94 -6.12 6.35
N PHE A 80 1.49 -5.35 5.34
CA PHE A 80 1.01 -4.00 5.55
C PHE A 80 -0.31 -3.94 6.31
N PHE A 81 -1.17 -4.96 6.20
CA PHE A 81 -2.35 -5.10 7.05
C PHE A 81 -1.97 -5.20 8.53
N ARG A 82 -0.99 -6.04 8.88
CA ARG A 82 -0.51 -6.17 10.26
C ARG A 82 0.16 -4.89 10.75
N LEU A 83 0.91 -4.22 9.89
CA LEU A 83 1.63 -3.00 10.24
C LEU A 83 0.70 -1.81 10.44
N ASN A 84 -0.36 -1.70 9.62
CA ASN A 84 -1.37 -0.65 9.74
C ASN A 84 -2.10 -0.70 11.10
N LYS A 85 -2.27 -1.88 11.69
CA LYS A 85 -2.83 -2.02 13.05
C LYS A 85 -1.97 -1.43 14.17
N ILE A 86 -0.69 -1.17 13.91
CA ILE A 86 0.29 -0.73 14.92
C ILE A 86 0.74 0.70 14.63
N ASP A 87 1.14 0.96 13.38
CA ASP A 87 1.81 2.19 12.96
C ASP A 87 0.95 2.99 11.94
N GLY A 88 -0.29 2.55 11.67
CA GLY A 88 -1.15 3.12 10.65
C GLY A 88 -2.10 4.20 11.17
N ILE A 89 -2.61 5.00 10.23
CA ILE A 89 -3.67 5.97 10.48
C ILE A 89 -5.02 5.28 10.21
N GLU A 90 -6.00 5.49 11.10
CA GLU A 90 -7.35 4.98 10.91
C GLU A 90 -8.00 5.63 9.68
N VAL A 91 -8.52 4.80 8.78
CA VAL A 91 -9.23 5.24 7.57
C VAL A 91 -10.71 4.95 7.75
N LYS A 92 -11.54 5.98 7.65
CA LYS A 92 -13.00 5.84 7.58
C LYS A 92 -13.42 5.96 6.12
N TYR A 93 -14.24 5.01 5.68
CA TYR A 93 -14.89 5.05 4.37
C TYR A 93 -16.30 5.58 4.59
N GLU A 94 -16.66 6.66 3.90
CA GLU A 94 -18.03 7.19 3.87
C GLU A 94 -18.88 6.48 2.83
#